data_AF-A0ABD1ESC2-F1
#
_entry.id   AF-A0ABD1ESC2-F1
#
_cell.length_a   1.000
_cell.length_b   1.000
_cell.length_c   1.000
_cell.angle_alpha   90.00
_cell.angle_beta   90.00
_cell.angle_gamma   90.00
#
_symmetry.space_group_name_H-M   'P 1'
#
loop_
_entity.id
_entity.type
_entity.pdbx_description
1 polymer ?
#
loop_
_entity_poly.entity_id
_entity_poly.type
_entity_poly.pdbx_seq_one_letter_code
_entity_poly.pdbx_strand_id
1 'polypeptide(L)'
;MNVTLVALRHQEDRHCSKDALTDVFGWFLQLLLACLAFTCLIAKRFCEPRLHRRSWQIWFYDTSKQGMGAIAIHLANVWLAGQYQGNPCTWYLINFLLDSSLGLFIIFVGIKTCQRLSRRKGWQAINFGEYGKPPNVNAWLAQCCLYLGLMVIVKVSITLFMQLDFWENVKDFILTPIHNPRVELVFVMLIIPFFVNMLMYWVTDNFLMYKDPNNRRRDSTEVSLLEKAKVNCRTHRKKKSNSESDVLLSADDELLDPEQVPIIRGAIHT
;
A
#
# COMPACT_ATOMS: atom_id res chain seq x y z
N MET A 1 14.54 14.37 54.50
CA MET A 1 13.42 14.70 53.59
C MET A 1 13.88 15.13 52.18
N ASN A 2 15.08 14.73 51.71
CA ASN A 2 15.61 15.19 50.40
C ASN A 2 15.97 14.06 49.42
N VAL A 3 16.24 12.83 49.89
CA VAL A 3 16.64 11.72 48.99
C VAL A 3 15.43 11.14 48.26
N THR A 4 14.29 10.99 48.94
CA THR A 4 13.05 10.47 48.32
C THR A 4 12.46 11.44 47.32
N LEU A 5 12.55 12.76 47.57
CA LEU A 5 12.02 13.78 46.65
C LEU A 5 12.93 13.95 45.42
N VAL A 6 14.26 13.85 45.59
CA VAL A 6 15.21 13.81 44.45
C VAL A 6 15.06 12.52 43.65
N ALA A 7 14.84 11.37 44.30
CA ALA A 7 14.57 10.10 43.61
C ALA A 7 13.23 10.11 42.87
N LEU A 8 12.17 10.70 43.46
CA LEU A 8 10.89 10.90 42.79
C LEU A 8 11.02 11.85 41.60
N ARG A 9 11.78 12.94 41.73
CA ARG A 9 12.09 13.87 40.63
C ARG A 9 12.90 13.18 39.51
N HIS A 10 13.86 12.33 39.89
CA HIS A 10 14.65 11.55 38.94
C HIS A 10 13.83 10.46 38.23
N GLN A 11 12.78 9.95 38.87
CA GLN A 11 11.85 8.99 38.28
C GLN A 11 10.84 9.67 37.34
N GLU A 12 10.48 10.93 37.64
CA GLU A 12 9.77 11.84 36.74
C GLU A 12 10.60 12.17 35.48
N ASP A 13 11.91 12.37 35.61
CA ASP A 13 12.81 12.67 34.47
C ASP A 13 13.11 11.47 33.57
N ARG A 14 12.90 10.23 34.04
CA ARG A 14 13.14 9.01 33.23
C ARG A 14 11.90 8.52 32.48
N HIS A 15 10.72 9.05 32.77
CA HIS A 15 9.48 8.62 32.13
C HIS A 15 8.82 9.78 31.40
N CYS A 16 8.35 9.51 30.19
CA CYS A 16 7.54 10.42 29.38
C CYS A 16 6.31 10.89 30.19
N SER A 17 6.26 12.17 30.57
CA SER A 17 5.09 12.73 31.26
C SER A 17 3.89 12.79 30.31
N LYS A 18 2.66 12.70 30.85
CA LYS A 18 1.42 12.76 30.05
C LYS A 18 1.34 14.03 29.20
N ASP A 19 1.86 15.14 29.71
CA ASP A 19 1.88 16.43 29.01
C ASP A 19 2.89 16.49 27.88
N ALA A 20 3.90 15.60 27.86
CA ALA A 20 4.93 15.59 26.82
C ALA A 20 4.36 15.22 25.43
N LEU A 21 3.25 14.49 25.37
CA LEU A 21 2.56 14.17 24.11
C LEU A 21 1.85 15.37 23.49
N THR A 22 1.35 16.29 24.32
CA THR A 22 0.58 17.47 23.91
C THR A 22 1.36 18.78 24.01
N ASP A 23 2.62 18.72 24.43
CA ASP A 23 3.51 19.86 24.46
C ASP A 23 3.84 20.35 23.03
N VAL A 24 4.34 21.58 22.91
CA VAL A 24 4.70 22.22 21.64
C VAL A 24 5.59 21.33 20.79
N PHE A 25 6.51 20.59 21.43
CA PHE A 25 7.37 19.63 20.75
C PHE A 25 6.59 18.44 20.15
N GLY A 26 5.62 17.89 20.89
CA GLY A 26 4.74 16.82 20.40
C GLY A 26 3.89 17.26 19.20
N TRP A 27 3.32 18.47 19.25
CA TRP A 27 2.59 19.07 18.12
C TRP A 27 3.48 19.24 16.89
N PHE A 28 4.71 19.72 17.08
CA PHE A 28 5.67 19.85 16.00
C PHE A 28 5.96 18.50 15.32
N LEU A 29 6.20 17.43 16.12
CA LEU A 29 6.43 16.09 15.58
C LEU A 29 5.22 15.53 14.83
N GLN A 30 4.01 15.75 15.34
CA GLN A 30 2.77 15.32 14.70
C GLN A 30 2.53 16.05 13.37
N LEU A 31 2.75 17.36 13.32
CA LEU A 31 2.65 18.14 12.08
C LEU A 31 3.69 17.68 11.06
N LEU A 32 4.93 17.47 11.49
CA LEU A 32 6.00 16.95 10.64
C LEU A 32 5.62 15.58 10.05
N LEU A 33 5.13 14.67 10.87
CA LEU A 33 4.67 13.36 10.44
C LEU A 33 3.50 13.45 9.45
N ALA A 34 2.54 14.35 9.68
CA ALA A 34 1.41 14.57 8.78
C ALA A 34 1.89 15.10 7.41
N CYS A 35 2.82 16.06 7.39
CA CYS A 35 3.42 16.57 6.15
C CYS A 35 4.19 15.48 5.39
N LEU A 36 4.98 14.67 6.10
CA LEU A 36 5.71 13.55 5.51
C LEU A 36 4.75 12.50 4.93
N ALA A 37 3.73 12.10 5.69
CA ALA A 37 2.72 11.15 5.24
C ALA A 37 1.97 11.65 3.98
N PHE A 38 1.56 12.91 3.97
CA PHE A 38 0.90 13.51 2.82
C PHE A 38 1.82 13.56 1.59
N THR A 39 3.10 13.88 1.79
CA THR A 39 4.12 13.87 0.73
C THR A 39 4.30 12.45 0.18
N CYS A 40 4.35 11.43 1.03
CA CYS A 40 4.42 10.02 0.62
C CYS A 40 3.20 9.60 -0.22
N LEU A 41 1.99 10.04 0.14
CA LEU A 41 0.77 9.77 -0.63
C LEU A 41 0.82 10.38 -2.04
N ILE A 42 1.31 11.62 -2.15
CA ILE A 42 1.51 12.29 -3.43
C ILE A 42 2.58 11.56 -4.25
N ALA A 43 3.73 11.23 -3.63
CA ALA A 43 4.81 10.50 -4.28
C ALA A 43 4.34 9.14 -4.80
N LYS A 44 3.59 8.37 -4.00
CA LYS A 44 2.98 7.10 -4.39
C LYS A 44 2.17 7.26 -5.67
N ARG A 45 1.31 8.27 -5.74
CA ARG A 45 0.48 8.52 -6.92
C ARG A 45 1.31 8.76 -8.17
N PHE A 46 2.43 9.46 -8.06
CA PHE A 46 3.34 9.65 -9.20
C PHE A 46 4.03 8.36 -9.63
N CYS A 47 4.29 7.45 -8.69
CA CYS A 47 4.81 6.10 -8.96
C CYS A 47 3.76 5.13 -9.54
N GLU A 48 2.45 5.43 -9.45
CA GLU A 48 1.42 4.57 -10.04
C GLU A 48 1.54 4.52 -11.58
N PRO A 49 1.46 3.31 -12.19
CA PRO A 49 1.50 3.14 -13.64
C PRO A 49 0.45 4.00 -14.33
N ARG A 50 0.85 4.70 -15.40
CA ARG A 50 -0.03 5.64 -16.13
C ARG A 50 -1.33 4.98 -16.60
N LEU A 51 -1.30 3.69 -16.94
CA LEU A 51 -2.45 2.94 -17.45
C LEU A 51 -3.60 2.84 -16.43
N HIS A 52 -3.28 2.74 -15.14
CA HIS A 52 -4.25 2.49 -14.05
C HIS A 52 -4.44 3.69 -13.12
N ARG A 53 -3.85 4.83 -13.47
CA ARG A 53 -3.82 6.02 -12.63
C ARG A 53 -5.23 6.60 -12.49
N ARG A 54 -5.70 6.74 -11.25
CA ARG A 54 -7.01 7.35 -10.95
C ARG A 54 -7.00 8.84 -11.31
N SER A 55 -8.17 9.37 -11.68
CA SER A 55 -8.33 10.83 -11.87
C SER A 55 -8.05 11.58 -10.56
N TRP A 56 -7.62 12.84 -10.66
CA TRP A 56 -7.33 13.66 -9.48
C TRP A 56 -8.53 13.78 -8.53
N GLN A 57 -9.75 13.81 -9.06
CA GLN A 57 -10.97 13.88 -8.27
C GLN A 57 -11.21 12.60 -7.46
N ILE A 58 -11.08 11.43 -8.07
CA ILE A 58 -11.26 10.14 -7.37
C ILE A 58 -10.15 9.94 -6.33
N TRP A 59 -8.91 10.29 -6.69
CA TRP A 59 -7.79 10.26 -5.74
C TRP A 59 -8.03 11.17 -4.54
N PHE A 60 -8.55 12.39 -4.76
CA PHE A 60 -8.91 13.30 -3.68
C PHE A 60 -10.00 12.71 -2.79
N TYR A 61 -11.03 12.09 -3.36
CA TYR A 61 -12.09 11.42 -2.61
C TYR A 61 -11.58 10.25 -1.75
N ASP A 62 -10.68 9.42 -2.27
CA ASP A 62 -10.09 8.32 -1.49
C ASP A 62 -9.11 8.82 -0.43
N THR A 63 -8.34 9.86 -0.75
CA THR A 63 -7.35 10.45 0.16
C THR A 63 -8.02 11.24 1.29
N SER A 64 -9.08 11.99 1.00
CA SER A 64 -9.83 12.74 2.01
C SER A 64 -10.53 11.82 3.00
N LYS A 65 -11.07 10.67 2.57
CA LYS A 65 -11.59 9.62 3.47
C LYS A 65 -10.53 9.11 4.44
N GLN A 66 -9.32 8.83 3.94
CA GLN A 66 -8.20 8.39 4.77
C GLN A 66 -7.79 9.48 5.76
N GLY A 67 -7.71 10.74 5.32
CA GLY A 67 -7.43 11.88 6.18
C GLY A 67 -8.46 12.06 7.30
N MET A 68 -9.76 11.97 6.97
CA MET A 68 -10.83 12.04 7.97
C MET A 68 -10.75 10.87 8.98
N GLY A 69 -10.42 9.67 8.51
CA GLY A 69 -10.18 8.52 9.38
C GLY A 69 -8.98 8.74 10.31
N ALA A 70 -7.86 9.25 9.79
CA ALA A 70 -6.66 9.55 10.59
C ALA A 70 -6.95 10.60 11.66
N ILE A 71 -7.70 11.66 11.34
CA ILE A 71 -8.16 12.67 12.30
C ILE A 71 -9.04 12.03 13.37
N ALA A 72 -10.03 11.21 12.99
CA ALA A 72 -10.93 10.56 13.94
C ALA A 72 -10.18 9.63 14.91
N ILE A 73 -9.25 8.82 14.40
CA ILE A 73 -8.41 7.95 15.24
C ILE A 73 -7.47 8.75 16.12
N HIS A 74 -6.86 9.83 15.62
CA HIS A 74 -6.02 10.71 16.41
C HIS A 74 -6.79 11.33 17.59
N LEU A 75 -7.97 11.89 17.34
CA LEU A 75 -8.84 12.44 18.39
C LEU A 75 -9.23 11.37 19.41
N ALA A 76 -9.58 10.17 18.96
CA ALA A 76 -9.88 9.05 19.85
C ALA A 76 -8.68 8.63 20.71
N ASN A 77 -7.48 8.61 20.12
CA ASN A 77 -6.24 8.28 20.82
C ASN A 77 -5.88 9.34 21.88
N VAL A 78 -6.03 10.63 21.56
CA VAL A 78 -5.82 11.72 22.52
C VAL A 78 -6.82 11.62 23.68
N TRP A 79 -8.09 11.35 23.39
CA TRP A 79 -9.11 11.15 24.43
C TRP A 79 -8.78 9.94 25.32
N LEU A 80 -8.39 8.81 24.73
CA LEU A 80 -8.01 7.60 25.47
C LEU A 80 -6.72 7.76 26.28
N ALA A 81 -5.79 8.60 25.83
CA ALA A 81 -4.55 8.87 26.57
C ALA A 81 -4.81 9.42 27.98
N GLY A 82 -5.91 10.15 28.18
CA GLY A 82 -6.35 10.63 29.51
C GLY A 82 -6.84 9.50 30.43
N GLN A 83 -7.25 8.36 29.88
CA GLN A 83 -7.87 7.26 30.62
C GLN A 83 -6.87 6.20 31.08
N TYR A 84 -5.72 6.06 30.40
CA TYR A 84 -4.72 5.05 30.74
C TYR A 84 -3.83 5.47 31.92
N GLN A 85 -3.53 4.50 32.80
CA GLN A 85 -2.56 4.64 33.89
C GLN A 85 -1.24 3.97 33.47
N GLY A 86 -0.10 4.62 33.75
CA GLY A 86 1.24 4.14 33.37
C GLY A 86 1.95 5.04 32.35
N ASN A 87 3.06 4.56 31.77
CA ASN A 87 3.86 5.32 30.81
C ASN A 87 3.03 5.60 29.53
N PRO A 88 2.73 6.87 29.23
CA PRO A 88 1.85 7.24 28.13
C PRO A 88 2.52 7.03 26.76
N CYS A 89 3.85 7.16 26.64
CA CYS A 89 4.58 6.87 25.42
C CYS A 89 4.45 5.37 25.03
N THR A 90 4.54 4.46 26.00
CA THR A 90 4.40 3.00 25.78
C THR A 90 2.99 2.62 25.37
N TRP A 91 2.00 3.10 26.10
CA TRP A 91 0.60 2.83 25.79
C TRP A 91 0.20 3.40 24.43
N TYR A 92 0.70 4.60 24.11
CA TYR A 92 0.54 5.18 22.78
C TYR A 92 1.16 4.29 21.70
N LEU A 93 2.40 3.82 21.89
CA LEU A 93 3.07 2.93 20.93
C LEU A 93 2.28 1.63 20.73
N ILE A 94 1.87 0.96 21.81
CA ILE A 94 1.11 -0.30 21.74
C ILE A 94 -0.22 -0.08 21.01
N ASN A 95 -0.97 0.95 21.39
CA ASN A 95 -2.22 1.30 20.76
C ASN A 95 -2.03 1.60 19.26
N PHE A 96 -0.98 2.34 18.90
CA PHE A 96 -0.61 2.60 17.51
C PHE A 96 -0.23 1.33 16.72
N LEU A 97 0.56 0.43 17.33
CA LEU A 97 0.95 -0.84 16.71
C LEU A 97 -0.25 -1.79 16.54
N LEU A 98 -1.20 -1.78 17.47
CA LEU A 98 -2.44 -2.54 17.35
C LEU A 98 -3.38 -1.97 16.28
N ASP A 99 -3.53 -0.64 16.23
CA ASP A 99 -4.31 0.03 15.19
C ASP A 99 -3.73 -0.29 13.79
N SER A 100 -2.40 -0.36 13.67
CA SER A 100 -1.73 -0.65 12.39
C SER A 100 -1.66 -2.13 11.99
N SER A 101 -1.89 -3.04 12.93
CA SER A 101 -1.89 -4.49 12.67
C SER A 101 -3.31 -5.07 12.67
N LEU A 102 -3.91 -5.23 13.85
CA LEU A 102 -5.27 -5.73 14.03
C LEU A 102 -6.30 -4.77 13.43
N GLY A 103 -6.10 -3.47 13.57
CA GLY A 103 -7.01 -2.49 12.99
C GLY A 103 -7.06 -2.58 11.46
N LEU A 104 -5.90 -2.72 10.81
CA LEU A 104 -5.83 -2.94 9.35
C LEU A 104 -6.54 -4.24 8.92
N PHE A 105 -6.38 -5.31 9.69
CA PHE A 105 -7.07 -6.58 9.45
C PHE A 105 -8.60 -6.44 9.56
N ILE A 106 -9.09 -5.77 10.61
CA ILE A 106 -10.52 -5.51 10.81
C ILE A 106 -11.07 -4.63 9.67
N ILE A 107 -10.35 -3.58 9.27
CA ILE A 107 -10.73 -2.72 8.13
C ILE A 107 -10.81 -3.54 6.83
N PHE A 108 -9.84 -4.41 6.57
CA PHE A 108 -9.85 -5.27 5.39
C PHE A 108 -11.10 -6.16 5.36
N VAL A 109 -11.39 -6.86 6.47
CA VAL A 109 -12.57 -7.72 6.59
C VAL A 109 -13.86 -6.90 6.47
N GLY A 110 -13.91 -5.73 7.10
CA GLY A 110 -15.03 -4.79 7.07
C GLY A 110 -15.35 -4.32 5.65
N ILE A 111 -14.36 -3.76 4.93
CA ILE A 111 -14.53 -3.31 3.55
C ILE A 111 -14.95 -4.48 2.64
N LYS A 112 -14.32 -5.66 2.77
CA LYS A 112 -14.70 -6.84 1.96
C LYS A 112 -16.13 -7.28 2.25
N THR A 113 -16.58 -7.22 3.50
CA THR A 113 -17.94 -7.56 3.90
C THR A 113 -18.94 -6.55 3.34
N CYS A 114 -18.66 -5.24 3.47
CA CYS A 114 -19.47 -4.18 2.87
C CYS A 114 -19.59 -4.34 1.35
N GLN A 115 -18.50 -4.63 0.65
CA GLN A 115 -18.49 -4.87 -0.80
C GLN A 115 -19.30 -6.11 -1.18
N ARG A 116 -19.21 -7.21 -0.41
CA ARG A 116 -20.03 -8.41 -0.65
C ARG A 116 -21.52 -8.11 -0.42
N LEU A 117 -21.85 -7.36 0.62
CA LEU A 117 -23.23 -7.00 0.94
C LEU A 117 -23.82 -6.04 -0.12
N SER A 118 -23.05 -5.05 -0.55
CA SER A 118 -23.41 -4.12 -1.61
C SER A 118 -23.72 -4.88 -2.91
N ARG A 119 -22.87 -5.84 -3.30
CA ARG A 119 -23.12 -6.67 -4.50
C ARG A 119 -24.36 -7.54 -4.38
N ARG A 120 -24.66 -8.06 -3.19
CA ARG A 120 -25.88 -8.87 -2.97
C ARG A 120 -27.16 -8.04 -2.99
N LYS A 121 -27.13 -6.83 -2.43
CA LYS A 121 -28.30 -5.93 -2.34
C LYS A 121 -28.42 -4.92 -3.49
N GLY A 122 -27.46 -4.89 -4.41
CA GLY A 122 -27.43 -3.94 -5.54
C GLY A 122 -27.14 -2.49 -5.15
N TRP A 123 -26.58 -2.25 -3.97
CA TRP A 123 -26.33 -0.89 -3.46
C TRP A 123 -25.04 -0.31 -4.03
N GLN A 124 -25.11 0.31 -5.20
CA GLN A 124 -23.94 0.88 -5.89
C GLN A 124 -23.27 2.02 -5.11
N ALA A 125 -24.03 2.79 -4.32
CA ALA A 125 -23.50 3.91 -3.53
C ALA A 125 -22.47 3.49 -2.47
N ILE A 126 -22.52 2.23 -2.00
CA ILE A 126 -21.67 1.69 -0.93
C ILE A 126 -20.48 0.90 -1.50
N ASN A 127 -20.41 0.73 -2.82
CA ASN A 127 -19.31 0.03 -3.46
C ASN A 127 -18.04 0.90 -3.43
N PHE A 128 -17.15 0.62 -2.48
CA PHE A 128 -15.91 1.38 -2.30
C PHE A 128 -15.12 1.55 -3.61
N GLY A 129 -14.80 2.81 -3.91
CA GLY A 129 -14.02 3.20 -5.08
C GLY A 129 -14.84 3.44 -6.36
N GLU A 130 -16.15 3.20 -6.32
CA GLU A 130 -17.08 3.56 -7.39
C GLU A 130 -17.90 4.79 -6.97
N TYR A 131 -17.74 5.90 -7.70
CA TYR A 131 -18.40 7.18 -7.36
C TYR A 131 -19.45 7.62 -8.39
N GLY A 132 -19.71 6.80 -9.42
CA GLY A 132 -20.57 7.16 -10.54
C GLY A 132 -19.83 7.89 -11.68
N LYS A 133 -20.55 8.13 -12.78
CA LYS A 133 -20.10 8.90 -13.95
C LYS A 133 -21.18 9.95 -14.29
N PRO A 134 -21.01 11.24 -13.94
CA PRO A 134 -19.87 11.88 -13.26
C PRO A 134 -19.75 11.48 -11.77
N PRO A 135 -18.60 11.74 -11.10
CA PRO A 135 -18.41 11.39 -9.68
C PRO A 135 -19.36 12.20 -8.78
N ASN A 136 -20.19 11.49 -8.02
CA ASN A 136 -21.22 12.06 -7.16
C ASN A 136 -20.70 12.26 -5.72
N VAL A 137 -20.88 13.47 -5.18
CA VAL A 137 -20.49 13.83 -3.80
C VAL A 137 -21.28 13.02 -2.77
N ASN A 138 -22.55 12.70 -3.04
CA ASN A 138 -23.39 11.91 -2.12
C ASN A 138 -22.88 10.46 -1.98
N ALA A 139 -22.35 9.87 -3.06
CA ALA A 139 -21.72 8.55 -3.00
C ALA A 139 -20.42 8.60 -2.19
N TRP A 140 -19.63 9.66 -2.36
CA TRP A 140 -18.46 9.90 -1.52
C TRP A 140 -18.82 10.05 -0.04
N LEU A 141 -19.84 10.85 0.28
CA LEU A 141 -20.28 11.08 1.65
C LEU A 141 -20.74 9.77 2.29
N ALA A 142 -21.56 8.96 1.59
CA ALA A 142 -22.00 7.66 2.09
C ALA A 142 -20.82 6.70 2.35
N GLN A 143 -19.85 6.62 1.42
CA GLN A 143 -18.64 5.81 1.61
C GLN A 143 -17.76 6.35 2.74
N CYS A 144 -17.70 7.67 2.91
CA CYS A 144 -16.94 8.32 3.99
C CYS A 144 -17.58 8.00 5.35
N CYS A 145 -18.89 8.18 5.50
CA CYS A 145 -19.60 7.83 6.72
C CYS A 145 -19.46 6.34 7.06
N LEU A 146 -19.56 5.46 6.07
CA LEU A 146 -19.33 4.03 6.28
C LEU A 146 -17.90 3.73 6.73
N TYR A 147 -16.91 4.37 6.09
CA TYR A 147 -15.51 4.22 6.47
C TYR A 147 -15.21 4.73 7.88
N LEU A 148 -15.78 5.87 8.26
CA LEU A 148 -15.69 6.39 9.63
C LEU A 148 -16.36 5.45 10.63
N GLY A 149 -17.52 4.89 10.29
CA GLY A 149 -18.16 3.86 11.11
C GLY A 149 -17.28 2.63 11.31
N LEU A 150 -16.63 2.14 10.25
CA LEU A 150 -15.65 1.05 10.33
C LEU A 150 -14.45 1.43 11.21
N MET A 151 -13.94 2.66 11.11
CA MET A 151 -12.86 3.16 11.97
C MET A 151 -13.27 3.20 13.45
N VAL A 152 -14.50 3.60 13.76
CA VAL A 152 -15.03 3.55 15.13
C VAL A 152 -15.11 2.10 15.62
N ILE A 153 -15.61 1.17 14.81
CA ILE A 153 -15.66 -0.26 15.16
C ILE A 153 -14.26 -0.80 15.45
N VAL A 154 -13.28 -0.47 14.60
CA VAL A 154 -11.87 -0.82 14.81
C VAL A 154 -11.39 -0.27 16.15
N LYS A 155 -11.58 1.03 16.38
CA LYS A 155 -11.10 1.69 17.60
C LYS A 155 -11.72 1.09 18.86
N VAL A 156 -13.02 0.85 18.86
CA VAL A 156 -13.72 0.20 19.97
C VAL A 156 -13.20 -1.22 20.17
N SER A 157 -12.99 -1.98 19.10
CA SER A 157 -12.46 -3.35 19.18
C SER A 157 -11.05 -3.40 19.75
N ILE A 158 -10.17 -2.50 19.31
CA ILE A 158 -8.80 -2.38 19.84
C ILE A 158 -8.83 -1.95 21.31
N THR A 159 -9.67 -0.97 21.66
CA THR A 159 -9.78 -0.49 23.04
C THR A 159 -10.28 -1.60 23.97
N LEU A 160 -11.27 -2.39 23.54
CA LEU A 160 -11.75 -3.56 24.29
C LEU A 160 -10.64 -4.62 24.43
N PHE A 161 -9.90 -4.89 23.36
CA PHE A 161 -8.79 -5.85 23.39
C PHE A 161 -7.64 -5.39 24.31
N MET A 162 -7.43 -4.09 24.46
CA MET A 162 -6.48 -3.51 25.40
C MET A 162 -6.87 -3.67 26.87
N GLN A 163 -8.14 -3.96 27.19
CA GLN A 163 -8.58 -4.20 28.57
C GLN A 163 -8.16 -5.56 29.13
N LEU A 164 -7.54 -6.42 28.30
CA LEU A 164 -7.04 -7.72 28.75
C LEU A 164 -5.72 -7.57 29.53
N ASP A 165 -5.56 -8.29 30.63
CA ASP A 165 -4.39 -8.18 31.52
C ASP A 165 -3.06 -8.65 30.89
N PHE A 166 -3.11 -9.30 29.72
CA PHE A 166 -1.93 -9.76 28.97
C PHE A 166 -0.93 -8.64 28.65
N TRP A 167 -1.40 -7.40 28.49
CA TRP A 167 -0.57 -6.28 28.03
C TRP A 167 0.46 -5.79 29.03
N GLU A 168 0.30 -6.06 30.33
CA GLU A 168 1.28 -5.66 31.34
C GLU A 168 2.66 -6.29 31.06
N ASN A 169 2.70 -7.59 30.75
CA ASN A 169 3.95 -8.29 30.43
C ASN A 169 4.63 -7.77 29.14
N VAL A 170 3.83 -7.31 28.18
CA VAL A 170 4.32 -6.82 26.89
C VAL A 170 4.94 -5.42 27.02
N LYS A 171 4.39 -4.57 27.90
CA LYS A 171 4.92 -3.22 28.15
C LYS A 171 6.34 -3.26 28.69
N ASP A 172 6.60 -4.13 29.66
CA ASP A 172 7.90 -4.23 30.30
C ASP A 172 8.99 -4.65 29.30
N PHE A 173 8.65 -5.51 28.33
CA PHE A 173 9.58 -5.90 27.27
C PHE A 173 9.89 -4.75 26.29
N ILE A 174 8.88 -4.00 25.86
CA ILE A 174 9.00 -2.92 24.85
C ILE A 174 9.81 -1.72 25.38
N LEU A 175 9.79 -1.46 26.70
CA LEU A 175 10.38 -0.27 27.34
C LEU A 175 11.85 -0.40 27.75
N THR A 176 12.41 -1.60 27.80
CA THR A 176 13.79 -1.82 28.23
C THR A 176 14.91 -1.10 27.43
N PRO A 177 14.75 -0.65 26.16
CA PRO A 177 15.92 -0.18 25.40
C PRO A 177 16.35 1.30 25.54
N ILE A 178 15.53 2.24 26.04
CA ILE A 178 15.81 3.69 25.84
C ILE A 178 15.92 4.47 27.16
N HIS A 179 17.11 5.00 27.43
CA HIS A 179 17.42 5.73 28.67
C HIS A 179 17.13 7.25 28.60
N ASN A 180 16.84 7.79 27.41
CA ASN A 180 16.64 9.22 27.19
C ASN A 180 15.18 9.54 26.78
N PRO A 181 14.43 10.35 27.56
CA PRO A 181 13.00 10.57 27.35
C PRO A 181 12.70 11.30 26.02
N ARG A 182 13.54 12.26 25.61
CA ARG A 182 13.37 12.96 24.32
C ARG A 182 13.60 12.06 23.13
N VAL A 183 14.55 11.14 23.23
CA VAL A 183 14.87 10.19 22.16
C VAL A 183 13.75 9.15 22.05
N GLU A 184 13.28 8.61 23.18
CA GLU A 184 12.11 7.73 23.22
C GLU A 184 10.91 8.37 22.52
N LEU A 185 10.62 9.62 22.86
CA LEU A 185 9.50 10.37 22.29
C LEU A 185 9.63 10.54 20.76
N VAL A 186 10.82 10.88 20.25
CA VAL A 186 11.08 10.97 18.79
C VAL A 186 10.92 9.60 18.12
N PHE A 187 11.42 8.52 18.71
CA PHE A 187 11.28 7.18 18.14
C PHE A 187 9.83 6.71 18.07
N VAL A 188 9.08 6.89 19.16
CA VAL A 188 7.69 6.44 19.33
C VAL A 188 6.70 7.27 18.52
N MET A 189 6.93 8.59 18.39
CA MET A 189 5.99 9.49 17.72
C MET A 189 6.33 9.80 16.27
N LEU A 190 7.60 9.75 15.88
CA LEU A 190 8.03 10.12 14.53
C LEU A 190 8.55 8.91 13.75
N ILE A 191 9.60 8.25 14.24
CA ILE A 191 10.32 7.24 13.44
C ILE A 191 9.45 6.01 13.17
N ILE A 192 8.96 5.34 14.22
CA ILE A 192 8.12 4.14 14.04
C ILE A 192 6.83 4.50 13.31
N PRO A 193 6.09 5.57 13.68
CA PRO A 193 4.88 5.94 12.98
C PRO A 193 5.09 6.34 11.53
N PHE A 194 6.22 6.91 11.15
CA PHE A 194 6.50 7.26 9.76
C PHE A 194 6.48 6.02 8.85
N PHE A 195 7.25 4.99 9.17
CA PHE A 195 7.32 3.78 8.35
C PHE A 195 6.01 2.99 8.39
N VAL A 196 5.41 2.86 9.57
CA VAL A 196 4.15 2.11 9.74
C VAL A 196 2.99 2.84 9.06
N ASN A 197 2.89 4.17 9.16
CA ASN A 197 1.86 4.94 8.47
C ASN A 197 2.04 4.90 6.95
N MET A 198 3.29 4.93 6.46
CA MET A 198 3.56 4.74 5.03
C MET A 198 3.00 3.40 4.54
N LEU A 199 3.25 2.31 5.28
CA LEU A 199 2.70 0.99 4.97
C LEU A 199 1.16 0.96 5.10
N MET A 200 0.63 1.53 6.17
CA MET A 200 -0.82 1.58 6.44
C MET A 200 -1.57 2.31 5.33
N TYR A 201 -1.13 3.50 4.95
CA TYR A 201 -1.75 4.25 3.86
C TYR A 201 -1.57 3.56 2.52
N TRP A 202 -0.42 2.91 2.29
CA TRP A 202 -0.23 2.11 1.09
C TRP A 202 -1.27 0.99 0.99
N VAL A 203 -1.41 0.20 2.06
CA VAL A 203 -2.31 -0.97 2.09
C VAL A 203 -3.78 -0.53 2.08
N THR A 204 -4.13 0.48 2.87
CA THR A 204 -5.49 1.02 2.95
C THR A 204 -5.92 1.59 1.60
N ASP A 205 -5.08 2.38 0.93
CA ASP A 205 -5.38 2.85 -0.42
C ASP A 205 -5.54 1.69 -1.43
N ASN A 206 -4.79 0.59 -1.27
CA ASN A 206 -5.01 -0.61 -2.10
C ASN A 206 -6.35 -1.29 -1.85
N PHE A 207 -6.93 -1.17 -0.64
CA PHE A 207 -8.26 -1.68 -0.33
C PHE A 207 -9.38 -0.76 -0.83
N LEU A 208 -9.16 0.55 -0.77
CA LEU A 208 -10.10 1.56 -1.30
C LEU A 208 -10.08 1.62 -2.83
N MET A 209 -8.95 1.26 -3.45
CA MET A 209 -8.84 1.22 -4.91
C MET A 209 -9.87 0.28 -5.51
N TYR A 210 -10.80 0.85 -6.28
CA TYR A 210 -11.66 0.05 -7.13
C TYR A 210 -10.81 -0.74 -8.14
N LYS A 211 -10.96 -2.06 -8.13
CA LYS A 211 -10.42 -2.94 -9.17
C LYS A 211 -11.59 -3.41 -10.00
N ASP A 212 -11.78 -2.79 -11.15
CA ASP A 212 -12.78 -3.22 -12.12
C ASP A 212 -12.48 -4.68 -12.54
N PRO A 213 -13.43 -5.63 -12.35
CA PRO A 213 -13.28 -6.99 -12.80
C PRO A 213 -13.01 -7.10 -14.31
N ASN A 214 -13.57 -6.18 -15.09
CA ASN A 214 -13.41 -6.14 -16.55
C ASN A 214 -12.03 -5.62 -16.95
N ASN A 215 -11.46 -4.67 -16.20
CA ASN A 215 -10.11 -4.18 -16.47
C ASN A 215 -9.04 -5.25 -16.17
N ARG A 216 -9.25 -6.10 -15.16
CA ARG A 216 -8.39 -7.29 -14.94
C ARG A 216 -8.40 -8.27 -16.10
N ARG A 217 -9.57 -8.53 -16.69
CA ARG A 217 -9.69 -9.37 -17.89
C ARG A 217 -8.98 -8.75 -19.08
N ARG A 218 -9.12 -7.43 -19.25
CA ARG A 218 -8.50 -6.70 -20.36
C ARG A 218 -6.97 -6.65 -20.23
N ASP A 219 -6.44 -6.38 -19.05
CA ASP A 219 -5.00 -6.47 -18.75
C ASP A 219 -4.44 -7.87 -19.02
N SER A 220 -5.12 -8.90 -18.52
CA SER A 220 -4.72 -10.29 -18.77
C SER A 220 -4.72 -10.62 -20.27
N THR A 221 -5.67 -10.04 -21.01
CA THR A 221 -5.77 -10.20 -22.47
C THR A 221 -4.66 -9.43 -23.19
N GLU A 222 -4.41 -8.16 -22.84
CA GLU A 222 -3.35 -7.32 -23.44
C GLU A 222 -1.96 -7.90 -23.15
N VAL A 223 -1.70 -8.40 -21.94
CA VAL A 223 -0.45 -9.10 -21.59
C VAL A 223 -0.31 -10.38 -22.41
N SER A 224 -1.37 -11.18 -22.55
CA SER A 224 -1.35 -12.39 -23.39
C SER A 224 -1.11 -12.07 -24.87
N LEU A 225 -1.70 -11.00 -25.38
CA LEU A 225 -1.49 -10.55 -26.76
C LEU A 225 -0.06 -10.04 -26.98
N LEU A 226 0.52 -9.32 -26.02
CA LEU A 226 1.92 -8.89 -26.05
C LEU A 226 2.89 -10.07 -25.97
N GLU A 227 2.60 -11.08 -25.16
CA GLU A 227 3.37 -12.34 -25.15
C GLU A 227 3.29 -13.06 -26.49
N LYS A 228 2.08 -13.20 -27.06
CA LYS A 228 1.89 -13.79 -28.39
C LYS A 228 2.64 -13.01 -29.47
N ALA A 229 2.62 -11.68 -29.43
CA ALA A 229 3.36 -10.83 -30.37
C ALA A 229 4.89 -11.00 -30.21
N LYS A 230 5.41 -11.06 -28.98
CA LYS A 230 6.84 -11.32 -28.72
C LYS A 230 7.28 -12.69 -29.21
N VAL A 231 6.47 -13.73 -29.01
CA VAL A 231 6.74 -15.08 -29.51
C VAL A 231 6.74 -15.08 -31.03
N ASN A 232 5.75 -14.44 -31.67
CA ASN A 232 5.66 -14.41 -33.13
C ASN A 232 6.85 -13.66 -33.77
N CYS A 233 7.26 -12.51 -33.23
CA CYS A 233 8.47 -11.81 -33.69
C CYS A 233 9.75 -12.63 -33.50
N ARG A 234 9.88 -13.39 -32.41
CA ARG A 234 11.01 -14.32 -32.21
C ARG A 234 11.01 -15.44 -33.24
N THR A 235 9.86 -16.03 -33.53
CA THR A 235 9.72 -17.09 -34.55
C THR A 235 10.06 -16.56 -35.94
N HIS A 236 9.56 -15.37 -36.32
CA HIS A 236 9.89 -14.75 -37.60
C HIS A 236 11.39 -14.44 -37.73
N ARG A 237 12.02 -13.95 -36.66
CA ARG A 237 13.48 -13.69 -36.64
C ARG A 237 14.29 -14.98 -36.77
N LYS A 238 13.87 -16.08 -36.13
CA LYS A 238 14.53 -17.39 -36.24
C LYS A 238 14.36 -17.98 -37.65
N LYS A 239 13.19 -17.81 -38.26
CA LYS A 239 12.90 -18.24 -39.64
C LYS A 239 13.71 -17.45 -40.67
N LYS A 240 13.87 -16.13 -40.47
CA LYS A 240 14.74 -15.28 -41.31
C LYS A 240 16.21 -15.70 -41.20
N SER A 241 16.70 -15.97 -39.99
CA SER A 241 18.08 -16.43 -39.77
C SER A 241 18.39 -17.78 -40.44
N ASN A 242 17.45 -18.73 -40.42
CA ASN A 242 17.62 -19.99 -41.13
C ASN A 242 17.61 -19.79 -42.65
N SER A 243 16.71 -18.95 -43.17
CA SER A 243 16.65 -18.64 -44.61
C SER A 243 17.91 -17.94 -45.12
N GLU A 244 18.56 -17.08 -44.33
CA GLU A 244 19.84 -16.45 -44.70
C GLU A 244 21.01 -17.44 -44.64
N SER A 245 20.94 -18.45 -43.77
CA SER A 245 21.95 -19.51 -43.68
C SER A 245 21.83 -20.51 -44.84
N ASP A 246 20.60 -20.86 -45.25
CA ASP A 246 20.34 -21.76 -46.37
C ASP A 246 20.71 -21.14 -47.73
N VAL A 247 20.51 -19.83 -47.89
CA VAL A 247 20.90 -19.08 -49.11
C VAL A 247 22.42 -18.93 -49.23
N LEU A 248 23.14 -18.78 -48.11
CA LEU A 248 24.61 -18.77 -48.12
C LEU A 248 25.19 -20.15 -48.39
N LEU A 249 24.54 -21.23 -47.93
CA LEU A 249 24.95 -22.60 -48.25
C LEU A 249 24.70 -22.99 -49.71
N SER A 250 23.66 -22.46 -50.36
CA SER A 250 23.40 -22.74 -51.78
C SER A 250 24.29 -21.95 -52.76
N ALA A 251 24.91 -20.86 -52.31
CA ALA A 251 25.76 -20.01 -53.16
C ALA A 251 27.17 -20.59 -53.36
N ASP A 252 27.63 -21.48 -52.48
CA ASP A 252 28.94 -22.11 -52.57
C ASP A 252 28.96 -23.40 -53.42
N ASP A 253 27.80 -23.98 -53.76
CA ASP A 253 27.68 -25.20 -54.60
C ASP A 253 27.69 -24.92 -56.12
N GLU A 254 27.60 -23.66 -56.56
CA GLU A 254 27.51 -23.31 -58.00
C GLU A 254 28.88 -23.00 -58.65
N LEU A 255 30.02 -23.19 -57.95
CA LEU A 255 31.34 -22.76 -58.44
C LEU A 255 32.35 -23.88 -58.78
N LEU A 256 31.90 -25.13 -58.93
CA LEU A 256 32.77 -26.22 -59.41
C LEU A 256 32.11 -27.03 -60.53
N ASP A 257 32.26 -26.58 -61.78
CA ASP A 257 32.79 -27.48 -62.83
C ASP A 257 33.30 -26.69 -64.06
N PRO A 258 34.55 -26.93 -64.52
CA PRO A 258 35.11 -26.28 -65.70
C PRO A 258 34.80 -27.03 -67.01
N GLU A 259 34.31 -26.25 -67.97
CA GLU A 259 34.62 -26.22 -69.42
C GLU A 259 34.98 -27.49 -70.25
N GLN A 260 34.35 -27.52 -71.44
CA GLN A 260 34.76 -28.12 -72.74
C GLN A 260 34.53 -29.63 -72.94
N VAL A 261 34.08 -30.19 -74.08
CA VAL A 261 33.73 -29.76 -75.46
C VAL A 261 33.00 -30.98 -76.11
N PRO A 262 32.21 -30.82 -77.19
CA PRO A 262 31.24 -31.80 -77.70
C PRO A 262 31.84 -32.75 -78.76
N ILE A 263 31.10 -33.80 -79.17
CA ILE A 263 30.97 -34.28 -80.58
C ILE A 263 30.01 -35.50 -80.72
N ILE A 264 28.86 -35.24 -81.37
CA ILE A 264 28.24 -35.93 -82.54
C ILE A 264 28.09 -37.48 -82.53
N ARG A 265 26.85 -38.02 -82.61
CA ARG A 265 26.16 -38.46 -83.86
C ARG A 265 25.03 -39.49 -83.61
N GLY A 266 23.96 -39.38 -84.41
CA GLY A 266 23.13 -40.51 -84.87
C GLY A 266 21.94 -40.84 -83.96
N ALA A 267 20.74 -40.33 -84.20
CA ALA A 267 19.79 -40.65 -85.28
C ALA A 267 19.18 -42.07 -85.19
N ILE A 268 17.84 -42.08 -85.33
CA ILE A 268 16.96 -43.13 -85.89
C ILE A 268 16.03 -43.85 -84.90
N HIS A 269 14.74 -43.49 -85.03
CA HIS A 269 13.52 -44.31 -85.05
C HIS A 269 13.45 -45.58 -84.17
N THR A 270 12.39 -45.70 -83.38
CA THR A 270 11.06 -46.16 -83.86
C THR A 270 9.96 -45.69 -82.93
#